data_AF-A0ABD3VQ22-F1
#
_entry.id   AF-A0ABD3VQ22-F1
#
_cell.length_a   1.000
_cell.length_b   1.000
_cell.length_c   1.000
_cell.angle_alpha   90.00
_cell.angle_beta   90.00
_cell.angle_gamma   90.00
#
_symmetry.space_group_name_H-M   'P 1'
#
loop_
_entity.id
_entity.type
_entity.pdbx_description
1 polymer ?
#
loop_
_entity_poly.entity_id
_entity_poly.type
_entity_poly.pdbx_seq_one_letter_code
_entity_poly.pdbx_strand_id
1 'polypeptide(L)'
;MRYCLYNVAFVMCMWPIMAAWLFDDPCEISPPSMSDENKTTVIYANNSCINGIIRWDYARGNVLIHFISRDFSVFSACFSNWLIGNALTFFDVYNGIEHKLEPIKDQGYSCTLPHKKEVIVRIQAPETLLYVAGVRYEKIRI
;
A
#
# COMPACT_ATOMS: atom_id res chain seq x y z
N MET A 1 -31.76 -29.59 28.37
CA MET A 1 -30.28 -29.42 28.33
C MET A 1 -29.65 -29.88 26.99
N ARG A 2 -30.34 -29.73 25.84
CA ARG A 2 -29.80 -30.07 24.50
C ARG A 2 -29.58 -28.86 23.59
N TYR A 3 -30.24 -27.74 23.84
CA TYR A 3 -30.17 -26.53 23.01
C TYR A 3 -28.95 -25.63 23.27
N CYS A 4 -28.29 -25.77 24.44
CA CYS A 4 -27.09 -24.98 24.74
C CYS A 4 -25.87 -25.42 23.92
N LEU A 5 -25.76 -26.71 23.57
CA LEU A 5 -24.60 -27.24 22.84
C LEU A 5 -24.59 -26.83 21.36
N TYR A 6 -25.77 -26.64 20.74
CA TYR A 6 -25.87 -26.24 19.33
C TYR A 6 -25.41 -24.79 19.09
N ASN A 7 -25.67 -23.88 20.02
CA ASN A 7 -25.27 -22.48 19.88
C ASN A 7 -23.76 -22.28 20.01
N VAL A 8 -23.10 -23.04 20.89
CA VAL A 8 -21.64 -22.96 21.06
C VAL A 8 -20.90 -23.51 19.84
N ALA A 9 -21.38 -24.62 19.27
CA ALA A 9 -20.81 -25.19 18.05
C ALA A 9 -20.93 -24.25 16.84
N PHE A 10 -22.06 -23.54 16.70
CA PHE A 10 -22.26 -22.59 15.61
C PHE A 10 -21.33 -21.38 15.69
N VAL A 11 -21.12 -20.84 16.90
CA VAL A 11 -20.18 -19.73 17.14
C VAL A 11 -18.73 -20.15 16.90
N MET A 12 -18.34 -21.38 17.30
CA MET A 12 -16.99 -21.91 17.03
C MET A 12 -16.74 -22.17 15.53
N CYS A 13 -17.75 -22.57 14.76
CA CYS A 13 -17.61 -22.78 13.31
C CYS A 13 -17.55 -21.47 12.50
N MET A 14 -18.12 -20.38 13.02
CA MET A 14 -18.07 -19.06 12.35
C MET A 14 -16.78 -18.28 12.67
N TRP A 15 -16.10 -18.62 13.78
CA TRP A 15 -14.85 -17.98 14.18
C TRP A 15 -13.72 -18.03 13.14
N PRO A 16 -13.42 -19.17 12.47
CA PRO A 16 -12.37 -19.19 11.44
C PRO A 16 -12.72 -18.34 10.21
N ILE A 17 -14.01 -18.18 9.88
CA ILE A 17 -14.45 -17.30 8.79
C ILE A 17 -14.26 -15.84 9.18
N MET A 18 -14.62 -15.46 10.41
CA MET A 18 -14.38 -14.08 10.89
C MET A 18 -12.89 -13.78 11.12
N ALA A 19 -12.10 -14.77 11.53
CA ALA A 19 -10.65 -14.65 11.65
C ALA A 19 -9.99 -14.47 10.28
N ALA A 20 -10.45 -15.16 9.24
CA ALA A 20 -9.92 -14.98 7.88
C ALA A 20 -10.10 -13.55 7.34
N TRP A 21 -11.13 -12.82 7.78
CA TRP A 21 -11.29 -11.38 7.44
C TRP A 21 -10.45 -10.45 8.33
N LEU A 22 -10.08 -10.88 9.54
CA LEU A 22 -9.22 -10.13 10.46
C LEU A 22 -7.72 -10.37 10.20
N PHE A 23 -7.37 -11.46 9.53
CA PHE A 23 -6.00 -11.86 9.15
C PHE A 23 -5.83 -11.96 7.63
N ASP A 24 -6.66 -11.25 6.85
CA ASP A 24 -6.40 -11.06 5.43
C ASP A 24 -5.17 -10.15 5.34
N ASP A 25 -3.98 -10.75 5.28
CA ASP A 25 -2.71 -10.01 5.28
C ASP A 25 -2.75 -9.05 4.10
N PRO A 26 -2.90 -7.73 4.34
CA PRO A 26 -2.90 -6.76 3.27
C PRO A 26 -1.55 -6.89 2.59
N CYS A 27 -1.54 -7.04 1.27
CA CYS A 27 -0.34 -7.42 0.54
C CYS A 27 0.87 -6.58 0.94
N GLU A 28 1.92 -7.26 1.40
CA GLU A 28 3.13 -6.59 1.84
C GLU A 28 4.11 -6.43 0.67
N ILE A 29 4.60 -5.21 0.50
CA ILE A 29 5.70 -4.89 -0.39
C ILE A 29 6.87 -4.48 0.49
N SER A 30 7.99 -5.19 0.40
CA SER A 30 9.20 -4.88 1.16
C SER A 30 10.32 -4.46 0.21
N PRO A 31 10.46 -3.15 -0.08
CA PRO A 31 11.57 -2.68 -0.90
C PRO A 31 12.91 -3.03 -0.25
N PRO A 32 13.94 -3.39 -1.04
CA PRO A 32 15.26 -3.63 -0.49
C PRO A 32 15.79 -2.32 0.14
N SER A 33 16.48 -2.46 1.27
CA SER A 33 17.25 -1.37 1.86
C SER A 33 18.33 -0.95 0.87
N MET A 34 18.30 0.31 0.41
CA MET A 34 19.26 0.82 -0.55
C MET A 34 20.52 1.32 0.13
N SER A 35 21.69 0.98 -0.43
CA SER A 35 22.97 1.56 -0.02
C SER A 35 23.36 2.81 -0.82
N ASP A 36 22.68 3.07 -1.95
CA ASP A 36 23.04 4.11 -2.91
C ASP A 36 21.83 5.02 -3.19
N GLU A 37 21.95 6.28 -2.80
CA GLU A 37 20.84 7.26 -2.77
C GLU A 37 20.32 7.63 -4.15
N ASN A 38 21.16 7.46 -5.18
CA ASN A 38 20.81 7.80 -6.57
C ASN A 38 20.18 6.63 -7.34
N LYS A 39 20.15 5.43 -6.76
CA LYS A 39 19.51 4.29 -7.41
C LYS A 39 18.01 4.35 -7.15
N THR A 40 17.22 4.15 -8.20
CA THR A 40 15.77 3.93 -8.07
C THR A 40 15.48 2.44 -8.24
N THR A 41 14.83 1.82 -7.25
CA THR A 41 14.41 0.42 -7.34
C THR A 41 12.99 0.38 -7.86
N VAL A 42 12.79 -0.43 -8.89
CA VAL A 42 11.47 -0.64 -9.50
C VAL A 42 10.85 -1.89 -8.89
N ILE A 43 9.63 -1.76 -8.40
CA ILE A 43 8.85 -2.85 -7.79
C ILE A 43 7.48 -2.90 -8.45
N TYR A 44 6.98 -4.10 -8.69
CA TYR A 44 5.63 -4.33 -9.20
C TYR A 44 4.75 -4.81 -8.06
N ALA A 45 3.71 -4.03 -7.74
CA ALA A 45 2.70 -4.43 -6.78
C ALA A 45 1.91 -5.61 -7.33
N ASN A 46 1.55 -6.57 -6.48
CA ASN A 46 0.76 -7.71 -6.91
C ASN A 46 -0.63 -7.23 -7.39
N ASN A 47 -1.03 -7.70 -8.57
CA ASN A 47 -2.24 -7.26 -9.26
C ASN A 47 -3.52 -7.68 -8.54
N SER A 48 -3.51 -8.79 -7.80
CA SER A 48 -4.67 -9.25 -7.02
C SER A 48 -4.91 -8.44 -5.76
N CYS A 49 -3.96 -7.59 -5.36
CA CYS A 49 -4.01 -6.86 -4.11
C CYS A 49 -4.78 -5.56 -4.26
N ILE A 50 -5.90 -5.46 -3.54
CA ILE A 50 -6.69 -4.24 -3.43
C ILE A 50 -6.07 -3.35 -2.35
N ASN A 51 -5.76 -3.92 -1.19
CA ASN A 51 -5.17 -3.23 -0.05
C ASN A 51 -3.80 -3.83 0.30
N GLY A 52 -2.89 -3.00 0.79
CA GLY A 52 -1.56 -3.46 1.13
C GLY A 52 -0.76 -2.48 1.98
N ILE A 53 0.42 -2.94 2.37
CA ILE A 53 1.39 -2.18 3.16
C ILE A 53 2.72 -2.24 2.44
N ILE A 54 3.35 -1.10 2.26
CA ILE A 54 4.75 -1.02 1.85
C ILE A 54 5.54 -0.83 3.14
N ARG A 55 6.31 -1.85 3.52
CA ARG A 55 7.20 -1.82 4.67
C ARG A 55 8.64 -1.71 4.19
N TRP A 56 9.25 -0.56 4.44
CA TRP A 56 10.57 -0.24 3.94
C TRP A 56 11.53 -0.03 5.10
N ASP A 57 12.23 -1.11 5.46
CA ASP A 57 13.21 -1.10 6.54
C ASP A 57 14.49 -0.37 6.09
N TYR A 58 14.95 0.58 6.90
CA TYR A 58 16.10 1.46 6.59
C TYR A 58 15.92 2.20 5.26
N ALA A 59 14.77 2.85 5.12
CA ALA A 59 14.38 3.51 3.89
C ALA A 59 15.35 4.65 3.51
N ARG A 60 16.09 4.45 2.41
CA ARG A 60 17.00 5.42 1.79
C ARG A 60 16.78 5.48 0.29
N GLY A 61 16.91 6.67 -0.30
CA GLY A 61 16.80 6.86 -1.74
C GLY A 61 15.35 6.81 -2.25
N ASN A 62 15.17 6.20 -3.42
CA ASN A 62 13.92 6.25 -4.18
C ASN A 62 13.40 4.86 -4.53
N VAL A 63 12.11 4.63 -4.33
CA VAL A 63 11.42 3.41 -4.79
C VAL A 63 10.32 3.80 -5.76
N LEU A 64 10.29 3.15 -6.92
CA LEU A 64 9.25 3.29 -7.92
C LEU A 64 8.35 2.05 -7.88
N ILE A 65 7.07 2.24 -7.59
CA ILE A 65 6.11 1.15 -7.46
C ILE A 65 5.09 1.23 -8.60
N HIS A 66 5.00 0.14 -9.36
CA HIS A 66 4.03 -0.04 -10.43
C HIS A 66 2.82 -0.79 -9.90
N PHE A 67 1.66 -0.16 -9.99
CA PHE A 67 0.37 -0.80 -9.76
C PHE A 67 -0.31 -1.00 -11.11
N ILE A 68 -0.63 -2.25 -11.46
CA ILE A 68 -1.27 -2.60 -12.73
C ILE A 68 -2.59 -3.31 -12.45
N SER A 69 -3.67 -2.91 -13.13
CA SER A 69 -4.95 -3.65 -13.11
C SER A 69 -4.98 -4.66 -14.26
N ARG A 70 -5.29 -5.92 -13.94
CA ARG A 70 -5.48 -6.99 -14.95
C ARG A 70 -6.89 -7.00 -15.53
N ASP A 71 -7.86 -6.55 -14.77
CA ASP A 71 -9.29 -6.64 -15.01
C ASP A 71 -9.88 -5.43 -15.76
N PHE A 72 -9.02 -4.60 -16.37
CA PHE A 72 -9.40 -3.44 -17.19
C PHE A 72 -10.15 -2.34 -16.40
N SER A 73 -10.33 -2.49 -15.09
CA SER A 73 -10.97 -1.47 -14.26
C SER A 73 -10.02 -0.31 -13.99
N VAL A 74 -10.52 0.91 -14.19
CA VAL A 74 -9.87 2.14 -13.76
C VAL A 74 -9.80 2.12 -12.22
N PHE A 75 -8.62 2.32 -11.65
CA PHE A 75 -8.44 2.36 -10.20
C PHE A 75 -7.53 3.52 -9.78
N SER A 76 -7.85 4.17 -8.67
CA SER A 76 -6.95 5.12 -8.01
C SER A 76 -6.11 4.38 -6.97
N ALA A 77 -4.84 4.74 -6.81
CA ALA A 77 -4.04 4.28 -5.68
C ALA A 77 -3.94 5.41 -4.65
N CYS A 78 -4.40 5.12 -3.43
CA CYS A 78 -4.35 6.04 -2.30
C CYS A 78 -3.31 5.59 -1.30
N PHE A 79 -2.51 6.52 -0.78
CA PHE A 79 -1.38 6.24 0.10
C PHE A 79 -1.51 7.01 1.41
N SER A 80 -1.39 6.35 2.55
CA SER A 80 -1.26 7.04 3.85
C SER A 80 0.05 6.70 4.52
N ASN A 81 0.68 7.72 5.11
CA ASN A 81 1.83 7.57 6.00
C ASN A 81 1.36 6.98 7.34
N TRP A 82 1.43 5.66 7.48
CA TRP A 82 0.89 4.96 8.65
C TRP A 82 1.88 4.88 9.82
N LEU A 83 3.19 4.79 9.53
CA LEU A 83 4.22 4.58 10.55
C LEU A 83 5.18 5.77 10.75
N ILE A 84 5.30 6.66 9.77
CA ILE A 84 6.16 7.84 9.87
C ILE A 84 5.40 9.05 9.33
N GLY A 85 4.85 9.86 10.23
CA GLY A 85 4.10 11.06 9.85
C GLY A 85 4.85 11.90 8.81
N ASN A 86 4.21 12.16 7.66
CA ASN A 86 4.58 13.07 6.57
C ASN A 86 6.04 13.13 6.08
N ALA A 87 6.92 12.21 6.50
CA ALA A 87 8.33 12.26 6.15
C ALA A 87 8.59 11.81 4.71
N LEU A 88 7.78 10.89 4.20
CA LEU A 88 7.87 10.40 2.83
C LEU A 88 7.22 11.39 1.88
N THR A 89 7.89 11.61 0.74
CA THR A 89 7.31 12.36 -0.38
C THR A 89 6.88 11.41 -1.47
N PHE A 90 5.67 11.61 -1.98
CA PHE A 90 5.09 10.80 -3.05
C PHE A 90 5.06 11.61 -4.34
N PHE A 91 5.37 10.96 -5.45
CA PHE A 91 5.26 11.53 -6.79
C PHE A 91 4.49 10.56 -7.67
N ASP A 92 3.49 11.08 -8.38
CA ASP A 92 2.88 10.42 -9.52
C ASP A 92 3.82 10.53 -10.72
N VAL A 93 4.03 9.44 -11.44
CA VAL A 93 4.96 9.38 -12.57
C VAL A 93 4.19 8.97 -13.82
N TYR A 94 4.02 9.90 -14.77
CA TYR A 94 3.36 9.62 -16.04
C TYR A 94 4.18 10.19 -17.21
N ASN A 95 4.35 9.41 -18.28
CA ASN A 95 5.15 9.80 -19.46
C ASN A 95 6.58 10.30 -19.11
N GLY A 96 7.16 9.83 -18.01
CA GLY A 96 8.46 10.28 -17.52
C GLY A 96 8.46 11.64 -16.82
N ILE A 97 7.28 12.24 -16.59
CA ILE A 97 7.11 13.47 -15.83
C ILE A 97 6.64 13.12 -14.43
N GLU A 98 7.26 13.74 -13.43
CA GLU A 98 6.95 13.51 -12.02
C GLU A 98 6.13 14.66 -11.44
N HIS A 99 5.01 14.33 -10.80
CA HIS A 99 4.12 15.27 -10.14
C HIS A 99 4.05 14.94 -8.67
N LYS A 100 4.52 15.87 -7.82
CA LYS A 100 4.45 15.70 -6.38
C LYS A 100 2.99 15.58 -5.95
N LEU A 101 2.65 14.49 -5.26
CA LEU A 101 1.34 14.28 -4.68
C LEU A 101 1.24 15.07 -3.38
N GLU A 102 0.22 15.91 -3.28
CA GLU A 102 -0.09 16.60 -2.03
C GLU A 102 -0.94 15.68 -1.13
N PRO A 103 -0.74 15.71 0.20
CA PRO A 103 -1.64 15.04 1.13
C PRO A 103 -3.03 15.65 1.05
N ILE A 104 -4.08 14.82 0.95
CA ILE A 104 -5.46 15.29 1.05
C ILE A 104 -5.66 15.75 2.50
N LYS A 105 -5.87 17.06 2.65
CA LYS A 105 -5.87 17.80 3.94
C LYS A 105 -6.81 17.21 5.01
N ASP A 106 -7.83 16.47 4.60
CA ASP A 106 -8.91 16.04 5.50
C ASP A 106 -8.88 14.55 5.88
N GLN A 107 -8.04 13.72 5.23
CA GLN A 107 -8.04 12.26 5.46
C GLN A 107 -6.64 11.64 5.59
N GLY A 108 -5.56 12.39 5.35
CA GLY A 108 -4.19 11.87 5.50
C GLY A 108 -3.76 10.86 4.42
N TYR A 109 -4.57 10.71 3.37
CA TYR A 109 -4.24 9.93 2.18
C TYR A 109 -3.83 10.85 1.02
N SER A 110 -2.86 10.45 0.21
CA SER A 110 -2.56 11.03 -1.11
C SER A 110 -3.01 10.04 -2.17
N CYS A 111 -3.96 10.42 -3.02
CA CYS A 111 -4.45 9.57 -4.09
C CYS A 111 -3.92 10.04 -5.45
N THR A 112 -3.57 9.09 -6.30
CA THR A 112 -3.26 9.35 -7.71
C THR A 112 -4.25 8.62 -8.62
N LEU A 113 -4.58 9.25 -9.75
CA LEU A 113 -5.46 8.68 -10.75
C LEU A 113 -4.66 7.77 -11.69
N PRO A 114 -5.28 6.73 -12.26
CA PRO A 114 -4.61 5.85 -13.20
C PRO A 114 -4.36 6.56 -14.51
N HIS A 115 -3.16 6.36 -15.06
CA HIS A 115 -2.91 6.65 -16.47
C HIS A 115 -3.10 5.36 -17.26
N LYS A 116 -4.22 5.27 -18.00
CA LYS A 116 -4.71 4.05 -18.66
C LYS A 116 -5.14 2.98 -17.66
N LYS A 117 -4.26 2.04 -17.31
CA LYS A 117 -4.51 0.92 -16.37
C LYS A 117 -3.35 0.73 -15.39
N GLU A 118 -2.51 1.73 -15.31
CA GLU A 118 -1.30 1.72 -14.52
C GLU A 118 -1.27 2.99 -13.67
N VAL A 119 -0.81 2.80 -12.45
CA VAL A 119 -0.44 3.87 -11.54
C VAL A 119 1.02 3.62 -11.18
N ILE A 120 1.87 4.61 -11.41
CA ILE A 120 3.29 4.54 -11.06
C ILE A 120 3.54 5.60 -10.00
N VAL A 121 4.03 5.17 -8.83
CA VAL A 121 4.32 6.08 -7.73
C VAL A 121 5.77 5.96 -7.33
N ARG A 122 6.48 7.10 -7.37
CA ARG A 122 7.79 7.21 -6.75
C ARG A 122 7.62 7.65 -5.31
N ILE A 123 8.16 6.85 -4.39
CA ILE A 123 8.24 7.15 -2.97
C ILE A 123 9.68 7.55 -2.69
N GLN A 124 9.85 8.75 -2.15
CA GLN A 124 11.14 9.28 -1.76
C GLN A 124 11.22 9.35 -0.24
N ALA A 125 12.21 8.66 0.32
CA ALA A 125 12.57 8.78 1.72
C ALA A 125 13.53 9.96 1.91
N PRO A 126 13.37 10.76 2.97
CA PRO A 126 14.36 11.79 3.31
C PRO A 126 15.63 11.12 3.84
N GLU A 127 16.79 11.75 3.63
CA GLU A 127 18.10 11.24 4.07
C GLU A 127 18.19 11.02 5.59
N THR A 128 17.39 11.77 6.36
CA THR A 128 17.31 11.68 7.82
C THR A 128 16.53 10.47 8.32
N LEU A 129 15.91 9.69 7.43
CA LEU A 129 15.13 8.52 7.79
C LEU A 129 16.05 7.32 8.09
N LEU A 130 16.21 7.02 9.38
CA LEU A 130 17.13 5.98 9.86
C LEU A 130 16.47 4.63 10.16
N TYR A 131 15.14 4.56 10.07
CA TYR A 131 14.34 3.43 10.56
C TYR A 131 13.34 2.94 9.52
N VAL A 132 12.25 2.32 9.99
CA VAL A 132 11.22 1.66 9.17
C VAL A 132 10.18 2.66 8.69
N ALA A 133 10.04 2.78 7.37
CA ALA A 133 8.91 3.44 6.73
C ALA A 133 7.76 2.46 6.51
N GLY A 134 6.53 2.91 6.78
CA GLY A 134 5.32 2.15 6.51
C GLY A 134 4.29 3.01 5.79
N VAL A 135 3.95 2.62 4.56
CA VAL A 135 2.92 3.26 3.75
C VAL A 135 1.79 2.26 3.54
N ARG A 136 0.56 2.62 3.93
CA ARG A 136 -0.60 1.85 3.50
C ARG A 136 -1.01 2.30 2.12
N TYR A 137 -1.37 1.36 1.26
CA TYR A 137 -1.99 1.65 -0.02
C TYR A 137 -3.33 0.94 -0.18
N GLU A 138 -4.22 1.57 -0.94
CA GLU A 138 -5.50 1.02 -1.34
C GLU A 138 -5.76 1.35 -2.81
N LYS A 139 -6.20 0.34 -3.58
CA LYS A 139 -6.66 0.48 -4.96
C LYS A 139 -8.17 0.66 -4.96
N ILE A 140 -8.64 1.88 -5.14
CA ILE A 140 -10.06 2.21 -5.21
C ILE A 140 -10.52 2.11 -6.65
N ARG A 141 -11.48 1.23 -6.93
CA ARG A 141 -12.11 1.17 -8.26
C ARG A 141 -12.92 2.44 -8.51
N ILE A 142 -12.75 3.04 -9.69
CA ILE A 142 -13.46 4.24 -10.15
C ILE A 142 -14.48 3.85 -11.23
#